data_AF-A0A7C4VHK3-F1
#
_entry.id   AF-A0A7C4VHK3-F1
#
_cell.length_a   1.000
_cell.length_b   1.000
_cell.length_c   1.000
_cell.angle_alpha   90.00
_cell.angle_beta   90.00
_cell.angle_gamma   90.00
#
_symmetry.space_group_name_H-M   'P 1'
#
loop_
_entity.id
_entity.type
_entity.pdbx_description
1 polymer ?
#
loop_
_entity_poly.entity_id
_entity_poly.type
_entity_poly.pdbx_seq_one_letter_code
_entity_poly.pdbx_strand_id
1 'polypeptide(L)'
;MKKIFPVVFIAIMISLLVSITPTASAHIGSDVNSLWATTTPTIDGILAPGEWADAATVSFSMEMRSRTDGSLNKVLEGKFYVKNDWNELYFLIQIFNDDYEAQDFANRWNGLCVLFDENHNGVIDIGENGEGVTTWTGSPFYSKNDLYYAGGGFWDADVNAGKNNDGNLAWSHTNPTQGAIGNWTFEMAIPLVGSDGDAYDFAISSLPKTVGFKIWFQEPSKGTDGVYPDDPTDNININEISKGATFGTLIIHPLYTLTIQTTSGGTTDPTPGQYQYPYRTIANVTAIPNSGYKLDHWELDSVNVGSANPYSVLMNQNHTLKAVFSALPTVVGGYSISLARQTSTSQLAAYMTLIIFSGLVLVTIRRKRK
;
A
#
# COMPACT_ATOMS: atom_id res chain seq x y z
N MET A 1 -6.62 -55.59 34.25
CA MET A 1 -6.32 -55.15 32.88
C MET A 1 -7.40 -54.17 32.43
N LYS A 2 -7.14 -52.85 32.54
CA LYS A 2 -8.04 -51.81 32.02
C LYS A 2 -7.56 -51.45 30.61
N LYS A 3 -8.40 -51.64 29.60
CA LYS A 3 -8.10 -51.28 28.21
C LYS A 3 -8.21 -49.75 28.07
N ILE A 4 -7.12 -49.13 27.62
CA ILE A 4 -7.05 -47.72 27.24
C ILE A 4 -7.51 -47.63 25.78
N PHE A 5 -8.55 -46.84 25.50
CA PHE A 5 -8.92 -46.43 24.15
C PHE A 5 -8.17 -45.14 23.80
N PRO A 6 -7.62 -44.99 22.58
CA PRO A 6 -7.00 -43.74 22.18
C PRO A 6 -8.11 -42.76 21.77
N VAL A 7 -8.16 -41.60 22.43
CA VAL A 7 -8.96 -40.46 21.98
C VAL A 7 -8.21 -39.81 20.83
N VAL A 8 -8.73 -39.98 19.61
CA VAL A 8 -8.27 -39.25 18.43
C VAL A 8 -8.85 -37.83 18.52
N PHE A 9 -7.98 -36.85 18.77
CA PHE A 9 -8.33 -35.43 18.63
C PHE A 9 -8.32 -35.08 17.13
N ILE A 10 -9.50 -35.00 16.52
CA ILE A 10 -9.67 -34.39 15.20
C ILE A 10 -9.83 -32.89 15.43
N ALA A 11 -8.76 -32.12 15.18
CA ALA A 11 -8.84 -30.67 15.10
C ALA A 11 -9.52 -30.31 13.76
N ILE A 12 -10.78 -29.91 13.82
CA ILE A 12 -11.49 -29.34 12.66
C ILE A 12 -11.06 -27.88 12.55
N MET A 13 -10.08 -27.62 11.69
CA MET A 13 -9.78 -26.27 11.19
C MET A 13 -10.97 -25.82 10.33
N ILE A 14 -11.87 -25.01 10.89
CA ILE A 14 -12.88 -24.28 10.12
C ILE A 14 -12.17 -23.06 9.51
N SER A 15 -11.55 -23.25 8.35
CA SER A 15 -11.14 -22.13 7.51
C SER A 15 -12.40 -21.52 6.91
N LEU A 16 -12.88 -20.44 7.53
CA LEU A 16 -13.94 -19.60 6.98
C LEU A 16 -13.38 -18.87 5.75
N LEU A 17 -13.44 -19.52 4.58
CA LEU A 17 -13.28 -18.81 3.31
C LEU A 17 -14.52 -17.92 3.15
N VAL A 18 -14.41 -16.66 3.55
CA VAL A 18 -15.31 -15.63 3.04
C VAL A 18 -14.92 -15.47 1.58
N SER A 19 -15.67 -16.13 0.68
CA SER A 19 -15.64 -15.83 -0.74
C SER A 19 -16.25 -14.44 -0.89
N ILE A 20 -15.40 -13.41 -0.78
CA ILE A 20 -15.71 -12.08 -1.30
C ILE A 20 -15.71 -12.28 -2.81
N THR A 21 -16.86 -12.59 -3.39
CA THR A 21 -17.04 -12.36 -4.82
C THR A 21 -16.86 -10.86 -4.98
N PRO A 22 -15.82 -10.36 -5.67
CA PRO A 22 -15.79 -8.95 -6.01
C PRO A 22 -17.10 -8.67 -6.72
N THR A 23 -17.90 -7.76 -6.17
CA THR A 23 -18.96 -7.13 -6.95
C THR A 23 -18.32 -6.70 -8.25
N ALA A 24 -18.94 -7.03 -9.39
CA ALA A 24 -18.46 -6.55 -10.68
C ALA A 24 -18.17 -5.06 -10.52
N SER A 25 -16.91 -4.67 -10.74
CA SER A 25 -16.53 -3.27 -10.67
C SER A 25 -17.47 -2.51 -11.60
N ALA A 26 -18.06 -1.42 -11.12
CA ALA A 26 -18.85 -0.55 -11.98
C ALA A 26 -18.00 0.05 -13.12
N HIS A 27 -16.67 -0.07 -13.00
CA HIS A 27 -15.62 0.52 -13.82
C HIS A 27 -14.70 -0.57 -14.40
N ILE A 28 -14.04 -0.29 -15.52
CA ILE A 28 -13.10 -1.21 -16.18
C ILE A 28 -11.66 -1.06 -15.67
N GLY A 29 -10.78 -1.95 -16.11
CA GLY A 29 -9.37 -1.90 -15.77
C GLY A 29 -9.05 -2.38 -14.35
N SER A 30 -7.81 -2.14 -13.92
CA SER A 30 -7.36 -2.45 -12.56
C SER A 30 -7.46 -1.22 -11.67
N ASP A 31 -7.78 -1.43 -10.40
CA ASP A 31 -7.86 -0.34 -9.42
C ASP A 31 -6.52 0.39 -9.30
N VAL A 32 -6.56 1.71 -9.50
CA VAL A 32 -5.46 2.60 -9.20
C VAL A 32 -5.58 3.04 -7.76
N ASN A 33 -4.56 2.75 -6.94
CA ASN A 33 -4.54 3.15 -5.54
C ASN A 33 -3.58 4.34 -5.43
N SER A 34 -4.08 5.50 -5.06
CA SER A 34 -3.24 6.65 -4.71
C SER A 34 -2.27 6.32 -3.58
N LEU A 35 -1.14 7.00 -3.55
CA LEU A 35 -0.24 7.01 -2.40
C LEU A 35 -0.24 8.36 -1.70
N TRP A 36 0.34 8.41 -0.50
CA TRP A 36 0.34 9.62 0.31
C TRP A 36 1.47 10.57 -0.10
N ALA A 37 1.13 11.84 -0.32
CA ALA A 37 2.11 12.90 -0.57
C ALA A 37 2.91 13.21 0.70
N THR A 38 4.19 12.84 0.69
CA THR A 38 5.19 13.26 1.66
C THR A 38 5.86 14.56 1.25
N THR A 39 5.84 14.86 -0.05
CA THR A 39 6.25 16.15 -0.63
C THR A 39 5.11 16.68 -1.49
N THR A 40 4.67 17.91 -1.23
CA THR A 40 3.72 18.62 -2.10
C THR A 40 4.41 18.90 -3.45
N PRO A 41 3.86 18.45 -4.58
CA PRO A 41 4.44 18.73 -5.89
C PRO A 41 4.27 20.20 -6.25
N THR A 42 5.21 20.74 -7.01
CA THR A 42 5.07 22.04 -7.69
C THR A 42 4.36 21.78 -9.00
N ILE A 43 3.19 22.40 -9.20
CA ILE A 43 2.45 22.25 -10.46
C ILE A 43 3.02 23.24 -11.48
N ASP A 44 4.03 22.82 -12.24
CA ASP A 44 4.72 23.62 -13.25
C ASP A 44 4.87 22.92 -14.62
N GLY A 45 4.33 21.70 -14.73
CA GLY A 45 4.35 20.87 -15.93
C GLY A 45 5.66 20.13 -16.11
N ILE A 46 6.53 20.06 -15.11
CA ILE A 46 7.85 19.46 -15.18
C ILE A 46 7.96 18.31 -14.19
N LEU A 47 8.29 17.10 -14.67
CA LEU A 47 8.65 15.99 -13.79
C LEU A 47 10.03 16.22 -13.17
N ALA A 48 10.12 16.92 -12.04
CA ALA A 48 11.39 17.14 -11.36
C ALA A 48 11.87 15.87 -10.63
N PRO A 49 13.20 15.63 -10.53
CA PRO A 49 13.74 14.47 -9.82
C PRO A 49 13.29 14.42 -8.35
N GLY A 50 12.62 13.33 -7.97
CA GLY A 50 12.20 13.06 -6.59
C GLY A 50 10.83 13.63 -6.20
N GLU A 51 10.29 14.57 -6.97
CA GLU A 51 9.03 15.25 -6.68
C GLU A 51 7.81 14.31 -6.63
N TRP A 52 7.80 13.32 -7.51
CA TRP A 52 6.73 12.32 -7.64
C TRP A 52 7.17 10.92 -7.17
N ALA A 53 8.25 10.82 -6.39
CA ALA A 53 8.80 9.54 -5.95
C ALA A 53 7.91 8.79 -4.94
N ASP A 54 7.00 9.51 -4.29
CA ASP A 54 6.01 8.99 -3.34
C ASP A 54 4.63 8.73 -3.96
N ALA A 55 4.49 8.92 -5.28
CA ALA A 55 3.25 8.65 -6.00
C ALA A 55 3.14 7.18 -6.43
N ALA A 56 1.91 6.68 -6.54
CA ALA A 56 1.67 5.50 -7.35
C ALA A 56 1.97 5.82 -8.81
N THR A 57 2.52 4.86 -9.56
CA THR A 57 2.77 5.01 -10.99
C THR A 57 2.11 3.89 -11.77
N VAL A 58 1.38 4.27 -12.81
CA VAL A 58 0.69 3.38 -13.73
C VAL A 58 1.19 3.67 -15.14
N SER A 59 1.77 2.67 -15.80
CA SER A 59 2.04 2.75 -17.24
C SER A 59 0.77 2.37 -18.00
N PHE A 60 0.50 3.06 -19.10
CA PHE A 60 -0.65 2.77 -19.93
C PHE A 60 -0.38 3.07 -21.41
N SER A 61 -1.21 2.50 -22.28
CA SER A 61 -1.26 2.80 -23.71
C SER A 61 -2.63 3.38 -24.04
N MET A 62 -2.68 4.34 -24.97
CA MET A 62 -3.94 4.84 -25.53
C MET A 62 -3.94 4.65 -27.05
N GLU A 63 -5.03 4.11 -27.58
CA GLU A 63 -5.25 4.05 -29.01
C GLU A 63 -5.83 5.38 -29.47
N MET A 64 -5.05 6.16 -30.21
CA MET A 64 -5.52 7.40 -30.82
C MET A 64 -6.41 7.02 -32.01
N ARG A 65 -7.72 7.17 -31.85
CA ARG A 65 -8.73 6.75 -32.83
C ARG A 65 -9.45 7.96 -33.43
N SER A 66 -9.91 7.79 -34.66
CA SER A 66 -10.73 8.77 -35.35
C SER A 66 -12.06 8.95 -34.62
N ARG A 67 -12.40 10.21 -34.30
CA ARG A 67 -13.67 10.58 -33.65
C ARG A 67 -14.90 10.28 -34.51
N THR A 68 -14.74 10.00 -35.80
CA THR A 68 -15.86 9.81 -36.74
C THR A 68 -16.16 8.33 -37.01
N ASP A 69 -15.13 7.52 -37.24
CA ASP A 69 -15.28 6.13 -37.67
C ASP A 69 -14.53 5.12 -36.80
N GLY A 70 -13.83 5.59 -35.76
CA GLY A 70 -13.10 4.75 -34.82
C GLY A 70 -11.88 4.07 -35.41
N SER A 71 -11.44 4.46 -36.61
CA SER A 71 -10.21 3.93 -37.22
C SER A 71 -8.98 4.31 -36.38
N LEU A 72 -8.06 3.36 -36.22
CA LEU A 72 -6.82 3.57 -35.46
C LEU A 72 -5.86 4.47 -36.25
N ASN A 73 -5.41 5.57 -35.63
CA ASN A 73 -4.39 6.47 -36.18
C ASN A 73 -2.99 6.10 -35.71
N LYS A 74 -2.79 6.06 -34.39
CA LYS A 74 -1.53 5.72 -33.73
C LYS A 74 -1.81 5.19 -32.33
N VAL A 75 -0.80 4.60 -31.70
CA VAL A 75 -0.85 4.25 -30.27
C VAL A 75 0.19 5.09 -29.56
N LEU A 76 -0.21 5.76 -28.48
CA LEU A 76 0.68 6.52 -27.62
C LEU A 76 0.83 5.79 -26.30
N GLU A 77 2.06 5.74 -25.81
CA GLU A 77 2.37 5.25 -24.47
C GLU A 77 2.35 6.41 -23.49
N GLY A 78 1.97 6.14 -22.25
CA GLY A 78 1.90 7.13 -21.21
C GLY A 78 2.24 6.59 -19.82
N LYS A 79 2.44 7.52 -18.89
CA LYS A 79 2.57 7.26 -17.46
C LYS A 79 1.66 8.18 -16.68
N PHE A 80 0.95 7.60 -15.74
CA PHE A 80 0.07 8.28 -14.81
C PHE A 80 0.64 8.12 -13.40
N TYR A 81 0.89 9.24 -12.74
CA TYR A 81 1.33 9.33 -11.36
C TYR A 81 0.20 9.90 -10.52
N VAL A 82 -0.08 9.28 -9.38
CA VAL A 82 -1.14 9.74 -8.49
C VAL A 82 -0.73 9.65 -7.03
N LYS A 83 -0.97 10.75 -6.32
CA LYS A 83 -0.87 10.85 -4.86
C LYS A 83 -1.89 11.81 -4.32
N ASN A 84 -2.12 11.79 -3.02
CA ASN A 84 -3.00 12.74 -2.36
C ASN A 84 -2.45 13.12 -0.98
N ASP A 85 -2.95 14.23 -0.45
CA ASP A 85 -2.92 14.51 0.97
C ASP A 85 -4.36 14.68 1.51
N TRP A 86 -4.52 15.43 2.61
CA TRP A 86 -5.84 15.67 3.21
C TRP A 86 -6.67 16.73 2.46
N ASN A 87 -6.04 17.54 1.62
CA ASN A 87 -6.66 18.68 0.95
C ASN A 87 -6.74 18.47 -0.57
N GLU A 88 -5.73 17.84 -1.16
CA GLU A 88 -5.57 17.78 -2.62
C GLU A 88 -5.30 16.36 -3.13
N LEU A 89 -5.83 16.08 -4.32
CA LEU A 89 -5.48 14.97 -5.19
C LEU A 89 -4.53 15.49 -6.26
N TYR A 90 -3.38 14.87 -6.43
CA TYR A 90 -2.36 15.30 -7.37
C TYR A 90 -2.16 14.26 -8.47
N PHE A 91 -2.21 14.70 -9.72
CA PHE A 91 -1.90 13.88 -10.89
C PHE A 91 -0.71 14.44 -11.66
N LEU A 92 0.14 13.54 -12.16
CA LEU A 92 1.03 13.84 -13.26
C LEU A 92 0.81 12.82 -14.37
N ILE A 93 0.60 13.30 -15.59
CA ILE A 93 0.36 12.47 -16.76
C ILE A 93 1.40 12.82 -17.82
N GLN A 94 2.15 11.82 -18.28
CA GLN A 94 3.04 11.94 -19.42
C GLN A 94 2.47 11.19 -20.61
N ILE A 95 2.50 11.82 -21.78
CA ILE A 95 2.20 11.20 -23.07
C ILE A 95 3.48 11.23 -23.91
N PHE A 96 3.93 10.08 -24.40
CA PHE A 96 5.23 9.96 -25.05
C PHE A 96 5.15 9.92 -26.58
N ASN A 97 6.15 10.52 -27.21
CA ASN A 97 6.35 10.52 -28.67
C ASN A 97 5.16 11.08 -29.46
N ASP A 98 4.58 12.14 -28.95
CA ASP A 98 3.51 12.89 -29.59
C ASP A 98 4.05 14.19 -30.18
N ASP A 99 3.37 14.75 -31.18
CA ASP A 99 3.72 16.07 -31.71
C ASP A 99 3.14 17.21 -30.87
N TYR A 100 3.81 18.35 -30.94
CA TYR A 100 3.35 19.57 -30.34
C TYR A 100 2.39 20.34 -31.26
N GLU A 101 1.15 20.51 -30.85
CA GLU A 101 0.25 21.47 -31.47
C GLU A 101 -0.18 22.56 -30.51
N ALA A 102 0.25 23.80 -30.78
CA ALA A 102 -0.34 24.99 -30.21
C ALA A 102 -1.45 25.53 -31.10
N GLN A 103 -2.33 26.39 -30.55
CA GLN A 103 -3.28 27.12 -31.40
C GLN A 103 -2.56 27.90 -32.51
N ASP A 104 -2.90 27.56 -33.74
CA ASP A 104 -2.55 28.30 -34.94
C ASP A 104 -3.80 28.71 -35.75
N PHE A 105 -3.57 29.37 -36.88
CA PHE A 105 -4.63 29.81 -37.81
C PHE A 105 -5.42 28.64 -38.42
N ALA A 106 -4.90 27.41 -38.35
CA ALA A 106 -5.58 26.21 -38.81
C ALA A 106 -6.37 25.54 -37.67
N ASN A 107 -6.53 26.22 -36.51
CA ASN A 107 -7.19 25.72 -35.31
C ASN A 107 -6.64 24.37 -34.85
N ARG A 108 -5.31 24.18 -34.97
CA ARG A 108 -4.63 23.03 -34.38
C ARG A 108 -4.41 23.25 -32.91
N TRP A 109 -4.61 22.25 -32.08
CA TRP A 109 -4.32 22.32 -30.64
C TRP A 109 -4.41 20.91 -30.08
N ASN A 110 -3.60 20.62 -29.07
CA ASN A 110 -3.76 19.43 -28.23
C ASN A 110 -4.35 19.79 -26.87
N GLY A 111 -4.94 18.82 -26.20
CA GLY A 111 -5.43 18.97 -24.83
C GLY A 111 -5.53 17.65 -24.09
N LEU A 112 -5.65 17.73 -22.77
CA LEU A 112 -5.82 16.59 -21.89
C LEU A 112 -6.87 16.94 -20.83
N CYS A 113 -7.81 16.02 -20.61
CA CYS A 113 -8.76 16.09 -19.51
C CYS A 113 -8.65 14.82 -18.66
N VAL A 114 -8.98 14.92 -17.38
CA VAL A 114 -9.26 13.81 -16.48
C VAL A 114 -10.67 14.00 -15.95
N LEU A 115 -11.52 13.02 -16.18
CA LEU A 115 -12.95 13.08 -15.92
C LEU A 115 -13.29 12.13 -14.79
N PHE A 116 -14.27 12.45 -13.97
CA PHE A 116 -14.62 11.65 -12.79
C PHE A 116 -16.06 11.13 -12.82
N ASP A 117 -16.25 10.02 -12.12
CA ASP A 117 -17.54 9.51 -11.63
C ASP A 117 -17.37 9.39 -10.11
N GLU A 118 -17.65 10.48 -9.40
CA GLU A 118 -17.36 10.66 -7.99
C GLU A 118 -18.10 9.70 -7.08
N ASN A 119 -19.28 9.27 -7.51
CA ASN A 119 -20.10 8.35 -6.75
C ASN A 119 -19.80 6.87 -7.08
N HIS A 120 -18.99 6.62 -8.13
CA HIS A 120 -18.50 5.31 -8.58
C HIS A 120 -19.65 4.36 -8.93
N ASN A 121 -20.74 4.88 -9.52
CA ASN A 121 -21.92 4.08 -9.85
C ASN A 121 -21.90 3.54 -11.30
N GLY A 122 -20.91 3.93 -12.12
CA GLY A 122 -20.82 3.54 -13.53
C GLY A 122 -21.69 4.37 -14.48
N VAL A 123 -22.13 5.55 -14.03
CA VAL A 123 -22.97 6.50 -14.77
C VAL A 123 -22.41 7.90 -14.56
N ILE A 124 -22.20 8.63 -15.65
CA ILE A 124 -21.83 10.05 -15.54
C ILE A 124 -23.10 10.87 -15.37
N ASP A 125 -23.30 11.36 -14.15
CA ASP A 125 -24.41 12.22 -13.77
C ASP A 125 -24.11 13.70 -14.09
N ILE A 126 -25.16 14.52 -14.28
CA ILE A 126 -24.97 15.96 -14.52
C ILE A 126 -24.31 16.59 -13.29
N GLY A 127 -23.22 17.32 -13.53
CA GLY A 127 -22.41 17.95 -12.48
C GLY A 127 -21.28 17.09 -11.94
N GLU A 128 -21.07 15.87 -12.46
CA GLU A 128 -19.82 15.13 -12.22
C GLU A 128 -18.62 15.94 -12.71
N ASN A 129 -17.53 15.93 -11.94
CA ASN A 129 -16.42 16.85 -12.16
C ASN A 129 -15.32 16.27 -13.06
N GLY A 130 -14.47 17.16 -13.54
CA GLY A 130 -13.32 16.86 -14.38
C GLY A 130 -12.32 18.00 -14.32
N GLU A 131 -11.08 17.68 -14.66
CA GLU A 131 -9.99 18.64 -14.72
C GLU A 131 -9.37 18.61 -16.12
N GLY A 132 -9.00 19.73 -16.73
CA GLY A 132 -8.44 19.67 -18.07
C GLY A 132 -7.76 20.93 -18.56
N VAL A 133 -6.88 20.72 -19.53
CA VAL A 133 -6.15 21.79 -20.20
C VAL A 133 -6.07 21.59 -21.69
N THR A 134 -5.94 22.69 -22.41
CA THR A 134 -5.57 22.66 -23.82
C THR A 134 -4.38 23.57 -24.06
N THR A 135 -3.79 23.47 -25.25
CA THR A 135 -2.79 24.43 -25.76
C THR A 135 -3.44 25.64 -26.44
N TRP A 136 -4.77 25.64 -26.58
CA TRP A 136 -5.51 26.73 -27.17
C TRP A 136 -5.78 27.82 -26.12
N THR A 137 -5.02 28.91 -26.15
CA THR A 137 -5.14 30.04 -25.20
C THR A 137 -6.51 30.71 -25.10
N GLY A 138 -7.37 30.56 -26.12
CA GLY A 138 -8.74 31.07 -26.11
C GLY A 138 -9.79 30.02 -25.72
N SER A 139 -9.37 28.77 -25.48
CA SER A 139 -10.24 27.73 -24.93
C SER A 139 -10.61 28.10 -23.49
N PRO A 140 -11.86 27.87 -23.07
CA PRO A 140 -12.20 28.00 -21.66
C PRO A 140 -11.36 27.04 -20.79
N PHE A 141 -10.96 25.88 -21.33
CA PHE A 141 -10.11 24.90 -20.65
C PHE A 141 -8.63 25.32 -20.54
N TYR A 142 -8.18 26.40 -21.21
CA TYR A 142 -6.76 26.80 -21.10
C TYR A 142 -6.46 27.55 -19.81
N SER A 143 -7.42 28.37 -19.38
CA SER A 143 -7.28 29.23 -18.19
C SER A 143 -8.18 28.79 -17.04
N LYS A 144 -9.01 27.77 -17.25
CA LYS A 144 -9.92 27.20 -16.24
C LYS A 144 -9.70 25.71 -16.31
N ASN A 145 -9.34 25.14 -15.17
CA ASN A 145 -9.03 23.73 -15.13
C ASN A 145 -10.24 22.89 -14.73
N ASP A 146 -11.29 23.52 -14.19
CA ASP A 146 -12.52 22.88 -13.73
C ASP A 146 -13.56 22.65 -14.84
N LEU A 147 -13.90 21.39 -15.05
CA LEU A 147 -14.94 20.90 -15.95
C LEU A 147 -16.05 20.21 -15.18
N TYR A 148 -17.26 20.26 -15.73
CA TYR A 148 -18.36 19.45 -15.25
C TYR A 148 -19.11 18.80 -16.41
N TYR A 149 -19.73 17.65 -16.15
CA TYR A 149 -20.59 17.00 -17.13
C TYR A 149 -21.92 17.74 -17.23
N ALA A 150 -22.17 18.38 -18.37
CA ALA A 150 -23.38 19.16 -18.61
C ALA A 150 -24.58 18.30 -19.05
N GLY A 151 -24.38 16.99 -19.24
CA GLY A 151 -25.36 16.09 -19.82
C GLY A 151 -25.30 16.05 -21.35
N GLY A 152 -26.03 15.10 -21.94
CA GLY A 152 -26.11 14.97 -23.41
C GLY A 152 -24.80 14.55 -24.09
N GLY A 153 -23.85 13.98 -23.35
CA GLY A 153 -22.56 13.53 -23.87
C GLY A 153 -21.47 14.61 -23.91
N PHE A 154 -21.66 15.72 -23.20
CA PHE A 154 -20.77 16.87 -23.26
C PHE A 154 -20.27 17.30 -21.87
N TRP A 155 -18.98 17.65 -21.82
CA TRP A 155 -18.30 18.25 -20.67
C TRP A 155 -18.06 19.72 -20.96
N ASP A 156 -18.53 20.60 -20.08
CA ASP A 156 -18.37 22.05 -20.20
C ASP A 156 -17.35 22.55 -19.19
N ALA A 157 -16.82 23.75 -19.42
CA ALA A 157 -15.99 24.42 -18.43
C ALA A 157 -16.90 25.10 -17.41
N ASP A 158 -16.55 25.07 -16.13
CA ASP A 158 -17.18 26.01 -15.20
C ASP A 158 -16.64 27.42 -15.46
N VAL A 159 -17.43 28.23 -16.16
CA VAL A 159 -17.16 29.65 -16.43
C VAL A 159 -18.01 30.55 -15.51
N ASN A 160 -17.58 30.74 -14.25
CA ASN A 160 -18.03 31.89 -13.45
C ASN A 160 -16.92 32.66 -12.70
N ALA A 161 -17.25 33.92 -12.41
CA ALA A 161 -16.33 34.99 -12.06
C ALA A 161 -16.01 35.03 -10.55
N GLY A 162 -14.73 34.86 -10.19
CA GLY A 162 -14.22 35.15 -8.85
C GLY A 162 -14.14 33.97 -7.89
N LYS A 163 -14.12 32.76 -8.43
CA LYS A 163 -13.95 31.49 -7.73
C LYS A 163 -12.71 30.85 -8.36
N ASN A 164 -11.75 30.50 -7.50
CA ASN A 164 -10.34 30.36 -7.86
C ASN A 164 -9.71 29.14 -7.20
N ASN A 165 -10.55 28.17 -6.82
CA ASN A 165 -10.12 26.93 -6.21
C ASN A 165 -10.31 25.75 -7.16
N ASP A 166 -10.30 26.06 -8.46
CA ASP A 166 -10.58 25.23 -9.63
C ASP A 166 -9.40 24.32 -10.00
N GLY A 167 -8.67 23.82 -9.01
CA GLY A 167 -7.41 23.11 -9.21
C GLY A 167 -6.28 23.97 -9.79
N ASN A 168 -5.04 23.52 -9.60
CA ASN A 168 -3.88 24.08 -10.27
C ASN A 168 -3.42 23.10 -11.35
N LEU A 169 -3.15 23.60 -12.55
CA LEU A 169 -2.72 22.78 -13.66
C LEU A 169 -1.61 23.47 -14.42
N ALA A 170 -0.58 22.70 -14.75
CA ALA A 170 0.47 23.13 -15.66
C ALA A 170 0.82 22.03 -16.66
N TRP A 171 1.34 22.43 -17.81
CA TRP A 171 1.79 21.49 -18.83
C TRP A 171 3.06 21.97 -19.50
N SER A 172 3.83 21.01 -20.00
CA SER A 172 4.98 21.27 -20.85
C SER A 172 5.08 20.25 -21.98
N HIS A 173 5.87 20.59 -22.99
CA HIS A 173 6.28 19.68 -24.04
C HIS A 173 7.80 19.76 -24.20
N THR A 174 8.47 18.61 -24.36
CA THR A 174 9.94 18.58 -24.47
C THR A 174 10.48 19.25 -25.74
N ASN A 175 9.63 19.49 -26.73
CA ASN A 175 9.96 20.19 -27.97
C ASN A 175 8.77 21.07 -28.43
N PRO A 176 8.58 22.28 -27.86
CA PRO A 176 7.41 23.12 -28.12
C PRO A 176 7.53 23.88 -29.45
N THR A 177 7.85 23.15 -30.51
CA THR A 177 7.87 23.64 -31.90
C THR A 177 6.71 22.98 -32.64
N GLN A 178 5.87 23.75 -33.34
CA GLN A 178 4.68 23.22 -34.03
C GLN A 178 4.99 21.98 -34.88
N GLY A 179 4.30 20.87 -34.61
CA GLY A 179 4.44 19.58 -35.29
C GLY A 179 5.69 18.78 -34.91
N ALA A 180 6.50 19.26 -33.96
CA ALA A 180 7.71 18.55 -33.55
C ALA A 180 7.37 17.47 -32.52
N ILE A 181 7.96 16.29 -32.70
CA ILE A 181 7.78 15.15 -31.79
C ILE A 181 8.52 15.38 -30.47
N GLY A 182 7.86 15.06 -29.37
CA GLY A 182 8.40 15.09 -28.02
C GLY A 182 7.48 14.35 -27.05
N ASN A 183 7.56 14.74 -25.78
CA ASN A 183 6.72 14.18 -24.73
C ASN A 183 5.96 15.32 -24.06
N TRP A 184 4.68 15.09 -23.82
CA TRP A 184 3.87 15.93 -22.96
C TRP A 184 4.09 15.57 -21.50
N THR A 185 4.03 16.56 -20.63
CA THR A 185 3.85 16.39 -19.18
C THR A 185 2.76 17.33 -18.74
N PHE A 186 1.74 16.78 -18.08
CA PHE A 186 0.62 17.50 -17.48
C PHE A 186 0.67 17.26 -15.98
N GLU A 187 0.56 18.30 -15.18
CA GLU A 187 0.48 18.23 -13.72
C GLU A 187 -0.79 18.92 -13.26
N MET A 188 -1.46 18.32 -12.27
CA MET A 188 -2.72 18.78 -11.71
C MET A 188 -2.68 18.64 -10.19
N ALA A 189 -3.19 19.64 -9.48
CA ALA A 189 -3.59 19.58 -8.08
C ALA A 189 -5.07 19.92 -8.00
N ILE A 190 -5.89 18.96 -7.57
CA ILE A 190 -7.35 19.06 -7.56
C ILE A 190 -7.79 19.02 -6.09
N PRO A 191 -8.44 20.08 -5.57
CA PRO A 191 -8.95 20.07 -4.20
C PRO A 191 -9.94 18.92 -3.99
N LEU A 192 -9.79 18.19 -2.89
CA LEU A 192 -10.73 17.15 -2.48
C LEU A 192 -12.07 17.72 -2.03
N VAL A 193 -12.05 18.95 -1.53
CA VAL A 193 -13.24 19.71 -1.17
C VAL A 193 -13.11 21.11 -1.74
N GLY A 194 -14.07 21.46 -2.59
CA GLY A 194 -14.31 22.81 -3.03
C GLY A 194 -14.40 23.84 -1.92
N SER A 195 -13.75 24.98 -2.08
CA SER A 195 -13.81 26.06 -1.09
C SER A 195 -14.61 27.28 -1.56
N ASP A 196 -15.02 27.31 -2.83
CA ASP A 196 -15.74 28.44 -3.40
C ASP A 196 -17.27 28.23 -3.45
N GLY A 197 -17.74 27.00 -3.20
CA GLY A 197 -19.12 26.68 -2.88
C GLY A 197 -20.08 26.68 -4.07
N ASP A 198 -19.62 26.38 -5.29
CA ASP A 198 -20.53 25.92 -6.33
C ASP A 198 -20.76 24.42 -6.25
N ALA A 199 -21.51 23.90 -7.21
CA ALA A 199 -21.96 22.52 -7.27
C ALA A 199 -21.00 21.63 -8.07
N TYR A 200 -19.88 22.18 -8.57
CA TYR A 200 -18.98 21.53 -9.53
C TYR A 200 -17.57 21.34 -8.95
N ASP A 201 -17.49 21.34 -7.62
CA ASP A 201 -16.31 20.96 -6.87
C ASP A 201 -16.42 19.50 -6.38
N PHE A 202 -15.28 18.83 -6.20
CA PHE A 202 -15.26 17.59 -5.43
C PHE A 202 -15.83 17.80 -4.03
N ALA A 203 -16.60 16.81 -3.57
CA ALA A 203 -17.20 16.78 -2.23
C ALA A 203 -16.62 15.65 -1.34
N ILE A 204 -15.31 15.42 -1.44
CA ILE A 204 -14.61 14.32 -0.76
C ILE A 204 -14.16 14.75 0.64
N SER A 205 -15.08 14.65 1.60
CA SER A 205 -14.85 15.03 3.01
C SER A 205 -14.30 13.90 3.90
N SER A 206 -14.12 12.69 3.36
CA SER A 206 -13.59 11.55 4.10
C SER A 206 -12.83 10.59 3.18
N LEU A 207 -11.79 9.96 3.75
CA LEU A 207 -10.96 8.98 3.06
C LEU A 207 -10.94 7.66 3.86
N PRO A 208 -10.79 6.49 3.19
CA PRO A 208 -10.60 6.35 1.75
C PRO A 208 -11.89 6.63 0.96
N LYS A 209 -11.72 7.14 -0.25
CA LYS A 209 -12.81 7.40 -1.20
C LYS A 209 -12.51 6.69 -2.51
N THR A 210 -13.50 6.00 -3.05
CA THR A 210 -13.44 5.42 -4.40
C THR A 210 -14.21 6.32 -5.36
N VAL A 211 -13.58 6.64 -6.49
CA VAL A 211 -14.17 7.38 -7.61
C VAL A 211 -13.85 6.65 -8.91
N GLY A 212 -14.67 6.87 -9.93
CA GLY A 212 -14.31 6.60 -11.30
C GLY A 212 -13.39 7.66 -11.86
N PHE A 213 -12.51 7.29 -12.78
CA PHE A 213 -11.68 8.24 -13.53
C PHE A 213 -11.52 7.86 -15.00
N LYS A 214 -11.33 8.85 -15.88
CA LYS A 214 -11.02 8.66 -17.30
C LYS A 214 -10.07 9.76 -17.75
N ILE A 215 -8.88 9.39 -18.25
CA ILE A 215 -7.97 10.31 -18.94
C ILE A 215 -8.43 10.39 -20.41
N TRP A 216 -8.56 11.60 -20.93
CA TRP A 216 -8.94 11.87 -22.32
C TRP A 216 -7.93 12.83 -22.96
N PHE A 217 -7.15 12.32 -23.91
CA PHE A 217 -6.18 13.10 -24.67
C PHE A 217 -6.74 13.45 -26.06
N GLN A 218 -6.65 14.71 -26.43
CA GLN A 218 -7.38 15.29 -27.54
C GLN A 218 -6.43 15.86 -28.59
N GLU A 219 -6.61 15.46 -29.85
CA GLU A 219 -5.96 16.07 -31.02
C GLU A 219 -7.00 16.48 -32.09
N PRO A 220 -7.85 17.49 -31.83
CA PRO A 220 -8.92 17.91 -32.74
C PRO A 220 -8.47 18.22 -34.18
N SER A 221 -7.26 18.76 -34.38
CA SER A 221 -6.73 19.00 -35.73
C SER A 221 -6.53 17.76 -36.58
N LYS A 222 -6.35 16.61 -35.93
CA LYS A 222 -6.24 15.30 -36.58
C LYS A 222 -7.56 14.56 -36.61
N GLY A 223 -8.59 15.10 -35.94
CA GLY A 223 -9.87 14.43 -35.75
C GLY A 223 -9.75 13.19 -34.88
N THR A 224 -8.76 13.14 -33.99
CA THR A 224 -8.45 11.98 -33.15
C THR A 224 -8.50 12.32 -31.66
N ASP A 225 -8.69 11.29 -30.86
CA ASP A 225 -8.52 11.31 -29.42
C ASP A 225 -8.11 9.94 -28.90
N GLY A 226 -7.60 9.90 -27.67
CA GLY A 226 -7.22 8.69 -26.95
C GLY A 226 -7.81 8.74 -25.54
N VAL A 227 -8.13 7.57 -24.99
CA VAL A 227 -8.63 7.47 -23.62
C VAL A 227 -7.84 6.44 -22.80
N TYR A 228 -7.87 6.62 -21.48
CA TYR A 228 -7.43 5.60 -20.52
C TYR A 228 -8.31 5.61 -19.26
N PRO A 229 -8.77 4.45 -18.75
CA PRO A 229 -8.70 3.15 -19.42
C PRO A 229 -9.60 3.12 -20.67
N ASP A 230 -9.28 2.21 -21.58
CA ASP A 230 -9.95 2.00 -22.86
C ASP A 230 -10.94 0.83 -22.75
N ASP A 231 -12.19 1.02 -23.21
CA ASP A 231 -13.14 -0.07 -23.39
C ASP A 231 -12.94 -0.69 -24.79
N PRO A 232 -12.38 -1.90 -24.90
CA PRO A 232 -12.08 -2.50 -26.20
C PRO A 232 -13.32 -2.83 -27.04
N THR A 233 -14.54 -2.67 -26.49
CA THR A 233 -15.80 -2.87 -27.21
C THR A 233 -16.34 -1.61 -27.89
N ASP A 234 -15.83 -0.43 -27.53
CA ASP A 234 -16.14 0.85 -28.19
C ASP A 234 -14.87 1.36 -28.87
N ASN A 235 -14.89 1.50 -30.19
CA ASN A 235 -13.73 1.99 -30.94
C ASN A 235 -13.80 3.50 -31.20
N ILE A 236 -14.77 4.21 -30.62
CA ILE A 236 -14.90 5.66 -30.74
C ILE A 236 -14.77 6.25 -29.34
N ASN A 237 -13.54 6.64 -29.00
CA ASN A 237 -13.13 7.06 -27.65
C ASN A 237 -14.00 8.21 -27.08
N ILE A 238 -14.45 9.15 -27.92
CA ILE A 238 -15.35 10.24 -27.49
C ILE A 238 -16.73 9.74 -27.00
N ASN A 239 -17.14 8.51 -27.31
CA ASN A 239 -18.36 7.94 -26.74
C ASN A 239 -18.13 7.50 -25.29
N GLU A 240 -16.91 7.11 -24.93
CA GLU A 240 -16.59 6.57 -23.62
C GLU A 240 -16.60 7.63 -22.52
N ILE A 241 -16.22 8.86 -22.84
CA ILE A 241 -16.16 9.97 -21.87
C ILE A 241 -17.54 10.34 -21.28
N SER A 242 -18.63 9.76 -21.80
CA SER A 242 -20.00 9.96 -21.29
C SER A 242 -20.62 8.67 -20.72
N LYS A 243 -19.83 7.60 -20.63
CA LYS A 243 -20.25 6.27 -20.16
C LYS A 243 -19.42 5.88 -18.94
N GLY A 244 -19.94 6.17 -17.73
CA GLY A 244 -19.23 5.92 -16.47
C GLY A 244 -18.76 4.47 -16.31
N ALA A 245 -19.52 3.52 -16.87
CA ALA A 245 -19.13 2.11 -16.87
C ALA A 245 -17.78 1.80 -17.53
N THR A 246 -17.32 2.68 -18.42
CA THR A 246 -16.03 2.58 -19.11
C THR A 246 -14.90 3.26 -18.35
N PHE A 247 -15.18 4.00 -17.28
CA PHE A 247 -14.14 4.68 -16.51
C PHE A 247 -13.34 3.64 -15.71
N GLY A 248 -12.15 4.00 -15.26
CA GLY A 248 -11.34 3.20 -14.34
C GLY A 248 -11.71 3.47 -12.89
N THR A 249 -11.21 2.65 -11.97
CA THR A 249 -11.36 2.86 -10.52
C THR A 249 -10.13 3.55 -9.95
N LEU A 250 -10.32 4.67 -9.24
CA LEU A 250 -9.30 5.34 -8.43
C LEU A 250 -9.72 5.30 -6.95
N ILE A 251 -8.81 4.82 -6.09
CA ILE A 251 -8.99 4.80 -4.64
C ILE A 251 -8.04 5.84 -4.03
N ILE A 252 -8.64 6.85 -3.41
CA ILE A 252 -7.96 7.94 -2.70
C ILE A 252 -7.77 7.51 -1.24
N HIS A 253 -6.54 7.41 -0.74
CA HIS A 253 -6.25 6.81 0.56
C HIS A 253 -5.91 7.85 1.65
N PRO A 254 -6.31 7.60 2.91
CA PRO A 254 -5.82 8.37 4.05
C PRO A 254 -4.44 7.87 4.49
N LEU A 255 -3.88 8.53 5.50
CA LEU A 255 -2.95 7.87 6.41
C LEU A 255 -3.70 6.89 7.33
N TYR A 256 -3.16 5.68 7.48
CA TYR A 256 -3.69 4.67 8.39
C TYR A 256 -2.99 4.72 9.74
N THR A 257 -3.76 4.53 10.81
CA THR A 257 -3.27 4.59 12.19
C THR A 257 -2.86 3.20 12.69
N LEU A 258 -1.61 3.07 13.15
CA LEU A 258 -1.14 1.96 13.97
C LEU A 258 -1.18 2.37 15.46
N THR A 259 -2.01 1.68 16.24
CA THR A 259 -2.05 1.82 17.69
C THR A 259 -1.16 0.75 18.33
N ILE A 260 -0.08 1.16 18.99
CA ILE A 260 0.85 0.27 19.67
C ILE A 260 0.53 0.21 21.16
N GLN A 261 0.41 -1.00 21.70
CA GLN A 261 0.12 -1.28 23.11
C GLN A 261 1.07 -2.30 23.69
N THR A 262 1.18 -2.36 25.02
CA THR A 262 1.93 -3.41 25.72
C THR A 262 1.20 -3.86 26.98
N THR A 263 1.50 -5.09 27.40
CA THR A 263 1.25 -5.53 28.77
C THR A 263 2.40 -5.11 29.69
N SER A 264 2.22 -5.28 31.00
CA SER A 264 3.32 -5.07 31.97
C SER A 264 4.50 -6.00 31.66
N GLY A 265 5.73 -5.48 31.77
CA GLY A 265 6.94 -6.30 31.60
C GLY A 265 7.83 -5.91 30.44
N GLY A 266 7.49 -4.86 29.69
CA GLY A 266 8.34 -4.31 28.65
C GLY A 266 7.71 -3.10 27.98
N THR A 267 8.43 -2.54 27.01
CA THR A 267 7.98 -1.49 26.10
C THR A 267 8.22 -1.93 24.65
N THR A 268 7.87 -1.08 23.70
CA THR A 268 8.21 -1.24 22.29
C THR A 268 9.01 -0.05 21.78
N ASP A 269 9.61 -0.22 20.60
CA ASP A 269 10.09 0.85 19.73
C ASP A 269 9.43 0.68 18.34
N PRO A 270 8.57 1.63 17.89
CA PRO A 270 8.16 2.86 18.58
C PRO A 270 7.43 2.61 19.90
N THR A 271 7.47 3.58 20.82
CA THR A 271 6.80 3.46 22.13
C THR A 271 5.28 3.33 21.99
N PRO A 272 4.56 2.74 22.97
CA PRO A 272 3.10 2.66 22.92
C PRO A 272 2.45 4.02 22.63
N GLY A 273 1.51 4.05 21.69
CA GLY A 273 0.96 5.28 21.13
C GLY A 273 0.28 5.07 19.78
N GLN A 274 -0.08 6.15 19.12
CA GLN A 274 -0.66 6.14 17.78
C GLN A 274 0.32 6.74 16.78
N TYR A 275 0.47 6.07 15.64
CA TYR A 275 1.37 6.45 14.55
C TYR A 275 0.64 6.36 13.22
N GLN A 276 0.87 7.31 12.32
CA GLN A 276 0.24 7.37 11.02
C GLN A 276 1.20 6.91 9.93
N TYR A 277 0.69 6.09 9.02
CA TYR A 277 1.47 5.47 7.95
C TYR A 277 0.71 5.51 6.62
N PRO A 278 1.38 5.77 5.49
CA PRO A 278 0.77 5.66 4.16
C PRO A 278 0.29 4.23 3.86
N TYR A 279 -0.70 4.13 2.97
CA TYR A 279 -1.20 2.86 2.45
C TYR A 279 -0.06 1.96 1.93
N ARG A 280 -0.14 0.66 2.25
CA ARG A 280 0.80 -0.41 1.86
C ARG A 280 2.24 -0.25 2.35
N THR A 281 2.52 0.69 3.24
CA THR A 281 3.83 0.75 3.91
C THR A 281 3.95 -0.34 4.99
N ILE A 282 5.20 -0.66 5.36
CA ILE A 282 5.50 -1.62 6.42
C ILE A 282 5.98 -0.85 7.66
N ALA A 283 5.23 -0.96 8.77
CA ALA A 283 5.65 -0.45 10.07
C ALA A 283 6.35 -1.55 10.86
N ASN A 284 7.62 -1.33 11.23
CA ASN A 284 8.38 -2.27 12.05
C ASN A 284 8.30 -1.87 13.52
N VAL A 285 7.93 -2.82 14.38
CA VAL A 285 7.83 -2.62 15.82
C VAL A 285 8.69 -3.65 16.55
N THR A 286 9.57 -3.18 17.42
CA THR A 286 10.47 -4.01 18.21
C THR A 286 9.98 -4.06 19.65
N ALA A 287 9.80 -5.25 20.22
CA ALA A 287 9.55 -5.44 21.65
C ALA A 287 10.85 -5.36 22.44
N ILE A 288 10.82 -4.63 23.54
CA ILE A 288 11.94 -4.41 24.47
C ILE A 288 11.48 -4.89 25.85
N PRO A 289 11.75 -6.15 26.23
CA PRO A 289 11.40 -6.67 27.55
C PRO A 289 12.18 -5.96 28.66
N ASN A 290 11.52 -5.71 29.80
CA ASN A 290 12.20 -5.30 31.02
C ASN A 290 13.02 -6.46 31.60
N SER A 291 13.94 -6.15 32.52
CA SER A 291 14.70 -7.17 33.25
C SER A 291 13.76 -8.18 33.92
N GLY A 292 14.03 -9.47 33.72
CA GLY A 292 13.18 -10.55 34.25
C GLY A 292 11.95 -10.88 33.41
N TYR A 293 11.79 -10.29 32.22
CA TYR A 293 10.71 -10.59 31.29
C TYR A 293 11.23 -11.02 29.91
N LYS A 294 10.35 -11.61 29.12
CA LYS A 294 10.53 -11.86 27.68
C LYS A 294 9.27 -11.46 26.92
N LEU A 295 9.40 -11.21 25.62
CA LEU A 295 8.24 -11.20 24.73
C LEU A 295 7.65 -12.62 24.71
N ASP A 296 6.37 -12.73 25.04
CA ASP A 296 5.61 -13.97 24.91
C ASP A 296 5.11 -14.12 23.48
N HIS A 297 4.36 -13.12 22.98
CA HIS A 297 3.86 -13.01 21.62
C HIS A 297 3.36 -11.58 21.30
N TRP A 298 3.07 -11.33 20.04
CA TRP A 298 2.34 -10.16 19.54
C TRP A 298 0.87 -10.52 19.29
N GLU A 299 -0.02 -9.57 19.56
CA GLU A 299 -1.41 -9.59 19.12
C GLU A 299 -1.61 -8.48 18.08
N LEU A 300 -1.90 -8.83 16.82
CA LEU A 300 -2.33 -7.88 15.79
C LEU A 300 -3.86 -7.97 15.68
N ASP A 301 -4.55 -6.86 15.92
CA ASP A 301 -6.02 -6.78 15.94
C ASP A 301 -6.68 -7.87 16.78
N SER A 302 -6.12 -8.11 17.97
CA SER A 302 -6.53 -9.15 18.93
C SER A 302 -6.26 -10.61 18.48
N VAL A 303 -5.50 -10.80 17.40
CA VAL A 303 -5.08 -12.13 16.92
C VAL A 303 -3.61 -12.36 17.25
N ASN A 304 -3.29 -13.48 17.89
CA ASN A 304 -1.90 -13.86 18.16
C ASN A 304 -1.15 -14.15 16.85
N VAL A 305 -0.08 -13.40 16.58
CA VAL A 305 0.75 -13.49 15.36
C VAL A 305 2.17 -13.99 15.64
N GLY A 306 2.37 -14.64 16.78
CA GLY A 306 3.65 -15.23 17.18
C GLY A 306 4.59 -14.24 17.86
N SER A 307 5.85 -14.63 18.01
CA SER A 307 6.84 -13.94 18.85
C SER A 307 8.08 -13.46 18.09
N ALA A 308 8.00 -13.37 16.76
CA ALA A 308 9.05 -12.76 15.95
C ALA A 308 9.29 -11.31 16.41
N ASN A 309 10.55 -10.92 16.55
CA ASN A 309 10.92 -9.60 17.05
C ASN A 309 12.14 -9.09 16.26
N PRO A 310 12.00 -8.02 15.45
CA PRO A 310 10.82 -7.15 15.29
C PRO A 310 9.63 -7.83 14.60
N TYR A 311 8.44 -7.22 14.73
CA TYR A 311 7.24 -7.55 13.96
C TYR A 311 6.96 -6.47 12.91
N SER A 312 6.59 -6.91 11.70
CA SER A 312 6.31 -6.03 10.57
C SER A 312 4.80 -6.00 10.30
N VAL A 313 4.18 -4.83 10.45
CA VAL A 313 2.76 -4.59 10.17
C VAL A 313 2.61 -3.99 8.78
N LEU A 314 1.79 -4.61 7.91
CA LEU A 314 1.37 -4.02 6.65
C LEU A 314 0.24 -3.02 6.89
N MET A 315 0.44 -1.75 6.56
CA MET A 315 -0.53 -0.69 6.80
C MET A 315 -1.52 -0.57 5.63
N ASN A 316 -2.52 -1.45 5.58
CA ASN A 316 -3.61 -1.40 4.60
C ASN A 316 -4.95 -0.92 5.20
N GLN A 317 -5.02 -0.82 6.53
CA GLN A 317 -6.11 -0.27 7.31
C GLN A 317 -5.57 0.18 8.68
N ASN A 318 -6.45 0.71 9.53
CA ASN A 318 -6.07 0.97 10.92
C ASN A 318 -5.83 -0.36 11.65
N HIS A 319 -4.73 -0.43 12.40
CA HIS A 319 -4.33 -1.63 13.13
C HIS A 319 -4.07 -1.32 14.60
N THR A 320 -4.26 -2.33 15.46
CA THR A 320 -3.76 -2.33 16.84
C THR A 320 -2.76 -3.46 17.00
N LEU A 321 -1.50 -3.12 17.32
CA LEU A 321 -0.46 -4.09 17.63
C LEU A 321 -0.14 -4.04 19.13
N LYS A 322 -0.27 -5.18 19.82
CA LYS A 322 -0.01 -5.30 21.25
C LYS A 322 1.08 -6.30 21.55
N ALA A 323 2.12 -5.88 22.29
CA ALA A 323 3.17 -6.76 22.79
C ALA A 323 2.76 -7.39 24.13
N VAL A 324 2.71 -8.72 24.18
CA VAL A 324 2.43 -9.47 25.41
C VAL A 324 3.75 -9.96 26.01
N PHE A 325 4.07 -9.53 27.22
CA PHE A 325 5.27 -9.91 27.95
C PHE A 325 4.94 -10.92 29.05
N SER A 326 5.83 -11.89 29.27
CA SER A 326 5.72 -12.84 30.38
C SER A 326 7.00 -12.82 31.21
N ALA A 327 6.86 -12.99 32.53
CA ALA A 327 8.00 -13.07 33.43
C ALA A 327 8.84 -14.32 33.12
N LEU A 328 10.16 -14.18 33.17
CA LEU A 328 11.07 -15.31 33.11
C LEU A 328 10.93 -16.14 34.39
N PRO A 329 11.10 -17.48 34.31
CA PRO A 329 11.12 -18.31 35.50
C PRO A 329 12.20 -17.81 36.46
N THR A 330 11.84 -17.54 37.72
CA THR A 330 12.84 -17.26 38.75
C THR A 330 13.70 -18.50 38.93
N VAL A 331 14.99 -18.40 38.63
CA VAL A 331 15.96 -19.43 39.02
C VAL A 331 16.07 -19.36 40.55
N VAL A 332 15.23 -20.11 41.26
CA VAL A 332 15.44 -20.35 42.68
C VAL A 332 16.71 -21.18 42.76
N GLY A 333 17.80 -20.55 43.19
CA GLY A 333 19.09 -21.19 43.37
C GLY A 333 18.94 -22.37 44.32
N GLY A 334 18.75 -23.56 43.77
CA GLY A 334 19.12 -24.78 44.44
C GLY A 334 20.63 -24.75 44.59
N TYR A 335 21.12 -24.24 45.72
CA TYR A 335 22.48 -24.53 46.14
C TYR A 335 22.58 -26.05 46.24
N SER A 336 23.17 -26.70 45.24
CA SER A 336 23.63 -28.07 45.38
C SER A 336 24.85 -28.04 46.29
N ILE A 337 24.62 -28.11 47.60
CA ILE A 337 25.67 -28.52 48.52
C ILE A 337 25.98 -29.96 48.15
N SER A 338 27.10 -30.18 47.47
CA SER A 338 27.64 -31.53 47.32
C SER A 338 28.07 -31.99 48.70
N LEU A 339 27.23 -32.76 49.42
CA LEU A 339 27.72 -33.59 50.50
C LEU A 339 28.59 -34.67 49.86
N ALA A 340 29.88 -34.37 49.70
CA ALA A 340 30.87 -35.42 49.55
C ALA A 340 30.74 -36.32 50.77
N ARG A 341 30.14 -37.50 50.57
CA ARG A 341 30.14 -38.57 51.56
C ARG A 341 31.60 -38.86 51.86
N GLN A 342 32.05 -38.50 53.06
CA GLN A 342 33.36 -38.91 53.57
C GLN A 342 33.29 -40.43 53.76
N THR A 343 33.67 -41.20 52.74
CA THR A 343 33.85 -42.63 52.85
C THR A 343 35.04 -42.86 53.77
N SER A 344 34.76 -43.37 54.97
CA SER A 344 35.78 -43.92 55.87
C SER A 344 36.58 -44.97 55.11
N THR A 345 37.88 -44.74 54.95
CA THR A 345 38.84 -45.71 54.42
C THR A 345 38.70 -47.04 55.18
N SER A 346 38.52 -48.13 54.44
CA SER A 346 38.41 -49.48 54.99
C SER A 346 39.69 -49.86 55.73
N GLN A 347 39.54 -50.36 56.96
CA GLN A 347 40.61 -50.87 57.84
C GLN A 347 41.23 -52.20 57.35
N LEU A 348 41.28 -52.45 56.03
CA LEU A 348 41.90 -53.67 55.49
C LEU A 348 43.37 -53.47 55.11
N ALA A 349 43.88 -52.24 55.09
CA ALA A 349 45.30 -51.93 54.94
C ALA A 349 46.09 -51.95 56.28
N ALA A 350 45.42 -52.19 57.42
CA ALA A 350 46.02 -52.21 58.77
C ALA A 350 46.21 -53.62 59.37
N TYR A 351 45.89 -54.70 58.64
CA TYR A 351 46.03 -56.09 59.12
C TYR A 351 47.08 -56.94 58.38
N MET A 352 47.94 -56.32 57.54
CA MET A 352 49.07 -56.99 56.86
C MET A 352 50.43 -56.67 57.50
N THR A 353 50.44 -56.27 58.78
CA THR A 353 51.67 -56.02 59.58
C THR A 353 51.65 -56.70 60.96
N LEU A 354 50.78 -57.68 61.20
CA LEU A 354 50.74 -58.41 62.48
C LEU A 354 50.60 -59.93 62.37
N ILE A 355 51.26 -60.59 61.40
CA ILE A 355 51.67 -62.01 61.49
C ILE A 355 53.04 -62.19 60.81
N ILE A 356 54.01 -61.37 61.22
CA ILE A 356 55.43 -61.70 61.13
C ILE A 356 55.90 -61.55 62.57
N PHE A 357 55.89 -62.67 63.31
CA PHE A 357 56.33 -62.90 64.71
C PHE A 357 55.29 -63.66 65.55
N SER A 358 54.98 -64.91 65.16
CA SER A 358 54.65 -65.95 66.15
C SER A 358 54.96 -67.34 65.58
N GLY A 359 56.16 -67.84 65.91
CA GLY A 359 56.58 -69.26 65.98
C GLY A 359 56.43 -70.10 64.70
N LEU A 360 57.48 -70.44 63.95
CA LEU A 360 58.66 -71.20 64.38
C LEU A 360 58.40 -72.21 65.51
N VAL A 361 57.49 -73.18 65.30
CA VAL A 361 57.45 -74.41 66.11
C VAL A 361 57.05 -75.60 65.23
N LEU A 362 58.03 -76.50 65.06
CA LEU A 362 57.95 -77.93 64.74
C LEU A 362 57.30 -78.37 63.41
N VAL A 363 58.08 -78.87 62.46
CA VAL A 363 58.65 -80.24 62.42
C VAL A 363 57.56 -81.29 62.14
N THR A 364 57.57 -81.74 60.88
CA THR A 364 57.60 -83.15 60.42
C THR A 364 56.68 -84.14 61.13
N ILE A 365 55.80 -84.82 60.38
CA ILE A 365 55.89 -86.28 60.12
C ILE A 365 54.68 -86.77 59.30
N ARG A 366 55.03 -87.48 58.22
CA ARG A 366 54.37 -88.63 57.53
C ARG A 366 53.17 -89.23 58.29
N ARG A 367 52.15 -89.85 57.68
CA ARG A 367 52.20 -90.90 56.64
C ARG A 367 50.76 -91.34 56.33
N LYS A 368 50.58 -91.79 55.09
CA LYS A 368 49.51 -92.63 54.54
C LYS A 368 48.85 -93.63 55.51
N ARG A 369 47.56 -93.87 55.27
CA ARG A 369 46.82 -95.17 55.19
C ARG A 369 45.35 -94.78 54.94
N LYS A 370 44.55 -95.43 54.11
CA LYS A 370 44.70 -96.59 53.22
C LYS A 370 43.53 -96.50 52.24
#